data_AF-A0AB33D171-F1
#
_entry.id   AF-A0AB33D171-F1
#
_cell.length_a   1.000
_cell.length_b   1.000
_cell.length_c   1.000
_cell.angle_alpha   90.00
_cell.angle_beta   90.00
_cell.angle_gamma   90.00
#
_symmetry.space_group_name_H-M   'P 1'
#
loop_
_entity.id
_entity.type
_entity.pdbx_description
1 polymer ?
#
loop_
_entity_poly.entity_id
_entity_poly.type
_entity_poly.pdbx_seq_one_letter_code
_entity_poly.pdbx_strand_id
1 'polypeptide(L)'
;MIPVAPFSSILLLILTLGPIALFFLLVWAVSLLVQPRRRANFKKNPWPRILFLLPLLVLAAYYSVFQWESYRFEKKQQQELASRQHVLKEPGRFAGVDMPSGTELELSVWGDPDSVSWARFPEAVKIGNALVLSFERPRPDLQNSSWKLHLAGDATLEGWQCDGNQVLEMEQDPMEMNGFRFVSCFLAKGNQITGWSPYAAAANMSTAPDFVLELPAGTLVQSRPAGTLYTNGERDQDRWMVRVEAEGLQVRAWNLPLERAYFLVDKNKDLLYLSQARLAQEIQFGGFPYLAGTRVSTPNYRFYPQWPLLLKMVLPAGEGSDHSKEQFHELLSGQILDDFH
;
A
#
# COMPACT_ATOMS: atom_id res chain seq x y z
N MET A 1 -12.18 6.08 7.93
CA MET A 1 -13.11 5.20 7.18
C MET A 1 -13.72 6.05 6.08
N ILE A 2 -13.28 5.86 4.83
CA ILE A 2 -13.95 6.47 3.69
C ILE A 2 -15.34 5.82 3.65
N PRO A 3 -16.45 6.58 3.69
CA PRO A 3 -17.77 5.99 3.61
C PRO A 3 -17.89 5.29 2.26
N VAL A 4 -17.81 3.96 2.28
CA VAL A 4 -18.15 3.13 1.13
C VAL A 4 -19.65 3.33 0.97
N ALA A 5 -20.05 4.11 -0.04
CA ALA A 5 -21.45 4.26 -0.38
C ALA A 5 -22.04 2.85 -0.47
N PRO A 6 -23.06 2.49 0.32
CA PRO A 6 -23.64 1.16 0.23
C PRO A 6 -24.14 1.02 -1.20
N PHE A 7 -23.59 0.07 -1.95
CA PHE A 7 -24.17 -0.35 -3.21
C PHE A 7 -25.64 -0.60 -2.92
N SER A 8 -26.52 0.14 -3.60
CA SER A 8 -27.96 0.03 -3.37
C SER A 8 -28.33 -1.45 -3.46
N SER A 9 -29.00 -1.97 -2.42
CA SER A 9 -29.41 -3.39 -2.37
C SER A 9 -30.24 -3.78 -3.59
N ILE A 10 -30.95 -2.82 -4.17
CA ILE A 10 -31.69 -2.93 -5.42
C ILE A 10 -30.75 -3.20 -6.60
N LEU A 11 -29.61 -2.52 -6.68
CA LEU A 11 -28.62 -2.70 -7.74
C LEU A 11 -27.98 -4.08 -7.69
N LEU A 12 -27.66 -4.58 -6.49
CA LEU A 12 -27.17 -5.94 -6.26
C LEU A 12 -28.20 -7.00 -6.67
N LEU A 13 -29.48 -6.79 -6.35
CA LEU A 13 -30.58 -7.65 -6.80
C LEU A 13 -30.70 -7.69 -8.32
N ILE A 14 -30.59 -6.54 -8.99
CA ILE A 14 -30.64 -6.46 -10.45
C ILE A 14 -29.43 -7.14 -11.09
N LEU A 15 -28.23 -6.98 -10.54
CA LEU A 15 -27.00 -7.62 -11.06
C LEU A 15 -27.04 -9.15 -10.93
N THR A 16 -27.69 -9.67 -9.89
CA THR A 16 -27.79 -11.12 -9.64
C THR A 16 -28.98 -11.76 -10.35
N LEU A 17 -30.16 -11.14 -10.31
CA LEU A 17 -31.38 -11.66 -10.95
C LEU A 17 -31.46 -11.33 -12.44
N GLY A 18 -30.81 -10.25 -12.89
CA GLY A 18 -30.73 -9.80 -14.29
C GLY A 18 -30.29 -10.90 -15.27
N PRO A 19 -29.11 -11.52 -15.08
CA PRO A 19 -28.65 -12.58 -15.97
C PRO A 19 -29.51 -13.83 -15.91
N ILE A 20 -30.05 -14.17 -14.72
CA ILE A 20 -30.97 -15.29 -14.54
C ILE A 20 -32.26 -15.05 -15.35
N ALA A 21 -32.80 -13.84 -15.27
CA ALA A 21 -33.98 -13.43 -16.00
C ALA A 21 -33.76 -13.49 -17.52
N LEU A 22 -32.62 -12.97 -18.00
CA LEU A 22 -32.23 -13.05 -19.41
C LEU A 22 -32.13 -14.51 -19.88
N PHE A 23 -31.51 -15.39 -19.08
CA PHE A 23 -31.40 -16.81 -19.40
C PHE A 23 -32.77 -17.50 -19.53
N PHE A 24 -33.68 -17.28 -18.57
CA PHE A 24 -35.03 -17.83 -18.64
C PHE A 24 -35.80 -17.33 -19.87
N LEU A 25 -35.68 -16.05 -20.22
CA LEU A 25 -36.30 -15.49 -21.42
C LEU A 25 -35.73 -16.10 -22.70
N LEU A 26 -34.41 -16.32 -22.78
CA LEU A 26 -33.77 -16.96 -23.94
C LEU A 26 -34.23 -18.40 -24.11
N VAL A 27 -34.23 -19.20 -23.04
CA VAL A 27 -34.73 -20.59 -23.05
C VAL A 27 -36.19 -20.62 -23.49
N TRP A 28 -36.99 -19.70 -22.99
CA TRP A 28 -38.41 -19.62 -23.32
C TRP A 28 -38.65 -19.19 -24.78
N ALA A 29 -37.87 -18.24 -25.29
CA ALA A 29 -37.89 -17.81 -26.69
C ALA A 29 -37.49 -18.94 -27.65
N VAL A 30 -36.39 -19.66 -27.35
CA VAL A 30 -35.95 -20.84 -28.13
C VAL A 30 -37.02 -21.92 -28.11
N SER A 31 -37.63 -22.18 -26.95
CA SER A 31 -38.68 -23.17 -26.82
C SER A 31 -39.92 -22.84 -27.66
N LEU A 32 -40.31 -21.56 -27.73
CA LEU A 32 -41.38 -21.10 -28.61
C LEU A 32 -41.01 -21.18 -30.09
N LEU A 33 -39.75 -20.96 -30.47
CA LEU A 33 -39.29 -21.09 -31.85
C LEU A 33 -39.33 -22.55 -32.33
N VAL A 34 -38.90 -23.48 -31.47
CA VAL A 34 -38.75 -24.91 -31.82
C VAL A 34 -40.07 -25.70 -31.70
N GLN A 35 -40.98 -25.33 -30.78
CA GLN A 35 -42.17 -26.14 -30.48
C GLN A 35 -43.49 -25.46 -30.90
N PRO A 36 -44.09 -25.83 -32.06
CA PRO A 36 -45.36 -25.24 -32.53
C PRO A 36 -46.54 -25.50 -31.57
N ARG A 37 -46.51 -26.62 -30.84
CA ARG A 37 -47.51 -26.94 -29.79
C ARG A 37 -47.48 -25.93 -28.63
N ARG A 38 -46.30 -25.43 -28.23
CA ARG A 38 -46.17 -24.41 -27.18
C ARG A 38 -46.67 -23.05 -27.65
N ARG A 39 -46.47 -22.69 -28.92
CA ARG A 39 -47.07 -21.50 -29.56
C ARG A 39 -48.60 -21.54 -29.55
N ALA A 40 -49.19 -22.66 -29.95
CA ALA A 40 -50.65 -22.83 -29.96
C ALA A 40 -51.24 -22.74 -28.54
N ASN A 41 -50.56 -23.35 -27.56
CA ASN A 41 -50.96 -23.29 -26.15
C ASN A 41 -50.82 -21.87 -25.56
N PHE A 42 -49.84 -21.07 -26.02
CA PHE A 42 -49.70 -19.66 -25.60
C PHE A 42 -50.87 -18.80 -26.10
N LYS A 43 -51.33 -19.02 -27.33
CA LYS A 43 -52.51 -18.32 -27.87
C LYS A 43 -53.80 -18.67 -27.12
N LYS A 44 -53.92 -19.88 -26.57
CA LYS A 44 -55.15 -20.35 -25.90
C LYS A 44 -55.34 -19.76 -24.50
N ASN A 45 -54.26 -19.46 -23.76
CA ASN A 45 -54.36 -18.83 -22.44
C ASN A 45 -53.15 -17.90 -22.17
N PRO A 46 -53.16 -16.66 -22.69
CA PRO A 46 -51.98 -15.80 -22.71
C PRO A 46 -51.69 -15.10 -21.38
N TRP A 47 -52.74 -14.71 -20.64
CA TRP A 47 -52.66 -13.86 -19.45
C TRP A 47 -51.74 -14.34 -18.33
N PRO A 48 -51.79 -15.61 -17.85
CA PRO A 48 -50.92 -16.04 -16.75
C PRO A 48 -49.43 -16.07 -17.15
N ARG A 49 -49.15 -16.26 -18.45
CA ARG A 49 -47.77 -16.28 -18.96
C ARG A 49 -47.24 -14.87 -19.18
N ILE A 50 -48.08 -13.95 -19.64
CA ILE A 50 -47.73 -12.53 -19.74
C ILE A 50 -47.40 -11.96 -18.36
N LEU A 51 -48.19 -12.29 -17.33
CA LEU A 51 -47.98 -11.80 -15.97
C LEU A 51 -46.63 -12.25 -15.37
N PHE A 52 -46.14 -13.43 -15.74
CA PHE A 52 -44.81 -13.91 -15.32
C PHE A 52 -43.68 -13.35 -16.20
N LEU A 53 -43.87 -13.28 -17.52
CA LEU A 53 -42.82 -12.86 -18.46
C LEU A 53 -42.56 -11.35 -18.44
N LEU A 54 -43.57 -10.53 -18.17
CA LEU A 54 -43.44 -9.08 -18.16
C LEU A 54 -42.43 -8.56 -17.12
N PRO A 55 -42.47 -8.96 -15.83
CA PRO A 55 -41.46 -8.52 -14.86
C PRO A 55 -40.05 -9.06 -15.19
N LEU A 56 -39.96 -10.30 -15.68
CA LEU A 56 -38.72 -10.91 -16.18
C LEU A 56 -38.12 -10.09 -17.33
N LEU A 57 -38.97 -9.65 -18.27
CA LEU A 57 -38.58 -8.83 -19.42
C LEU A 57 -38.12 -7.44 -19.00
N VAL A 58 -38.81 -6.79 -18.07
CA VAL A 58 -38.40 -5.49 -17.51
C VAL A 58 -37.03 -5.60 -16.85
N LEU A 59 -36.81 -6.64 -16.05
CA LEU A 59 -35.56 -6.86 -15.33
C LEU A 59 -34.39 -7.19 -16.27
N ALA A 60 -34.61 -8.05 -17.27
CA ALA A 60 -33.63 -8.35 -18.30
C ALA A 60 -33.32 -7.16 -19.22
N ALA A 61 -34.32 -6.34 -19.56
CA ALA A 61 -34.14 -5.14 -20.36
C ALA A 61 -33.28 -4.11 -19.63
N TYR A 62 -33.58 -3.86 -18.35
CA TYR A 62 -32.77 -2.94 -17.53
C TYR A 62 -31.32 -3.43 -17.41
N TYR A 63 -31.12 -4.71 -17.09
CA TYR A 63 -29.78 -5.32 -17.04
C TYR A 63 -29.02 -5.16 -18.36
N SER A 64 -29.69 -5.39 -19.50
CA SER A 64 -29.07 -5.28 -20.82
C SER A 64 -28.69 -3.84 -21.18
N VAL A 65 -29.54 -2.86 -20.84
CA VAL A 65 -29.22 -1.42 -21.01
C VAL A 65 -28.03 -1.04 -20.14
N PHE A 66 -28.01 -1.47 -18.87
CA PHE A 66 -26.89 -1.21 -17.97
C PHE A 66 -25.57 -1.80 -18.49
N GLN A 67 -25.59 -3.04 -18.98
CA GLN A 67 -24.41 -3.67 -19.58
C GLN A 67 -23.97 -2.95 -20.86
N TRP A 68 -24.92 -2.50 -21.68
CA TRP A 68 -24.62 -1.74 -22.90
C TRP A 68 -23.98 -0.38 -22.59
N GLU A 69 -24.52 0.37 -21.62
CA GLU A 69 -23.93 1.64 -21.17
C GLU A 69 -22.54 1.43 -20.59
N SER A 70 -22.35 0.38 -19.77
CA SER A 70 -21.04 0.02 -19.21
C SER A 70 -20.03 -0.30 -20.31
N TYR A 71 -20.41 -1.12 -21.29
CA TYR A 71 -19.58 -1.43 -22.45
C TYR A 71 -19.26 -0.20 -23.30
N ARG A 72 -20.24 0.68 -23.53
CA ARG A 72 -20.04 1.94 -24.27
C ARG A 72 -19.10 2.89 -23.52
N PHE A 73 -19.23 2.97 -22.20
CA PHE A 73 -18.35 3.76 -21.36
C PHE A 73 -16.92 3.24 -21.40
N GLU A 74 -16.73 1.93 -21.21
CA GLU A 74 -15.42 1.28 -21.28
C GLU A 74 -14.78 1.47 -22.66
N LYS A 75 -15.56 1.29 -23.74
CA LYS A 75 -15.08 1.53 -25.10
C LYS A 75 -14.67 2.98 -25.34
N LYS A 76 -15.43 3.96 -24.85
CA LYS A 76 -15.07 5.38 -24.94
C LYS A 76 -13.79 5.67 -24.15
N GLN A 77 -13.68 5.15 -22.93
CA GLN A 77 -12.49 5.26 -22.10
C GLN A 77 -11.25 4.69 -22.80
N GLN A 78 -11.34 3.48 -23.36
CA GLN A 78 -10.23 2.88 -24.11
C GLN A 78 -9.85 3.69 -25.36
N GLN A 79 -10.84 4.25 -26.06
CA GLN A 79 -10.57 5.12 -27.21
C GLN A 79 -9.89 6.44 -26.80
N GLU A 80 -10.32 7.04 -25.68
CA GLU A 80 -9.68 8.24 -25.12
C GLU A 80 -8.23 7.94 -24.68
N LEU A 81 -8.00 6.82 -23.96
CA LEU A 81 -6.66 6.40 -23.55
C LEU A 81 -5.75 6.14 -24.77
N ALA A 82 -6.25 5.42 -25.78
CA ALA A 82 -5.50 5.16 -27.00
C ALA A 82 -5.17 6.45 -27.79
N SER A 83 -6.00 7.50 -27.68
CA SER A 83 -5.72 8.80 -28.29
C SER A 83 -4.69 9.64 -27.51
N ARG A 84 -4.51 9.37 -26.21
CA ARG A 84 -3.58 10.08 -25.31
C ARG A 84 -2.20 9.43 -25.25
N GLN A 85 -2.09 8.17 -25.66
CA GLN A 85 -0.83 7.44 -25.75
C GLN A 85 -0.05 7.87 -26.99
N HIS A 86 1.17 8.36 -26.76
CA HIS A 86 2.06 8.87 -27.78
C HIS A 86 3.45 8.30 -27.61
N VAL A 87 4.12 8.01 -28.73
CA VAL A 87 5.54 7.66 -28.74
C VAL A 87 6.31 8.87 -29.25
N LEU A 88 7.26 9.35 -28.45
CA LEU A 88 8.11 10.47 -28.84
C LEU A 88 8.99 10.08 -30.03
N LYS A 89 8.88 10.83 -31.13
CA LYS A 89 9.74 10.63 -32.31
C LYS A 89 11.11 11.28 -32.14
N GLU A 90 11.14 12.40 -31.41
CA GLU A 90 12.33 13.19 -31.14
C GLU A 90 12.49 13.35 -29.63
N PRO A 91 13.74 13.47 -29.12
CA PRO A 91 13.96 13.76 -27.71
C PRO A 91 13.34 15.11 -27.36
N GLY A 92 12.78 15.21 -26.15
CA GLY A 92 12.09 16.41 -25.72
C GLY A 92 11.92 16.46 -24.21
N ARG A 93 11.63 17.64 -23.68
CA ARG A 93 11.43 17.85 -22.25
C ARG A 93 9.94 17.89 -21.93
N PHE A 94 9.49 16.98 -21.08
CA PHE A 94 8.10 16.84 -20.67
C PHE A 94 8.02 16.66 -19.15
N ALA A 95 7.06 17.31 -18.49
CA ALA A 95 6.94 17.37 -17.03
C ALA A 95 8.27 17.70 -16.32
N GLY A 96 9.09 18.57 -16.93
CA GLY A 96 10.41 18.93 -16.44
C GLY A 96 11.52 17.87 -16.61
N VAL A 97 11.22 16.68 -17.13
CA VAL A 97 12.15 15.56 -17.37
C VAL A 97 12.59 15.52 -18.84
N ASP A 98 13.88 15.35 -19.09
CA ASP A 98 14.42 15.15 -20.43
C ASP A 98 14.17 13.70 -20.87
N MET A 99 13.33 13.52 -21.89
CA MET A 99 12.89 12.21 -22.37
C MET A 99 13.57 11.87 -23.71
N PRO A 100 14.13 10.66 -23.89
CA PRO A 100 14.72 10.24 -25.14
C PRO A 100 13.64 9.92 -26.19
N SER A 101 14.05 9.88 -27.46
CA SER A 101 13.21 9.36 -28.55
C SER A 101 12.82 7.91 -28.28
N GLY A 102 11.59 7.52 -28.63
CA GLY A 102 11.04 6.19 -28.36
C GLY A 102 10.35 6.06 -27.00
N THR A 103 10.31 7.13 -26.20
CA THR A 103 9.53 7.15 -24.95
C THR A 103 8.04 7.05 -25.24
N GLU A 104 7.39 6.05 -24.65
CA GLU A 104 5.93 5.94 -24.60
C GLU A 104 5.43 6.84 -23.48
N LEU A 105 4.50 7.75 -23.76
CA LEU A 105 3.91 8.62 -22.74
C LEU A 105 2.42 8.77 -22.93
N GLU A 106 1.74 9.09 -21.84
CA GLU A 106 0.33 9.44 -21.81
C GLU A 106 0.17 10.86 -21.26
N LEU A 107 -0.52 11.72 -22.00
CA LEU A 107 -0.86 13.07 -21.57
C LEU A 107 -2.29 13.11 -21.03
N SER A 108 -2.47 13.70 -19.85
CA SER A 108 -3.81 13.96 -19.31
C SER A 108 -4.53 15.05 -20.11
N VAL A 109 -3.79 16.06 -20.57
CA VAL A 109 -4.30 17.16 -21.39
C VAL A 109 -3.53 17.20 -22.69
N TRP A 110 -4.25 17.09 -23.80
CA TRP A 110 -3.63 17.06 -25.12
C TRP A 110 -2.86 18.37 -25.40
N GLY A 111 -1.60 18.24 -25.80
CA GLY A 111 -0.74 19.37 -26.16
C GLY A 111 -0.09 20.09 -24.97
N ASP A 112 -0.39 19.70 -23.73
CA ASP A 112 0.27 20.24 -22.54
C ASP A 112 1.42 19.31 -22.09
N PRO A 113 2.69 19.73 -22.26
CA PRO A 113 3.85 18.90 -21.93
C PRO A 113 4.02 18.65 -20.43
N ASP A 114 3.37 19.42 -19.55
CA ASP A 114 3.45 19.22 -18.10
C ASP A 114 2.36 18.28 -17.57
N SER A 115 1.39 17.93 -18.40
CA SER A 115 0.25 17.08 -18.05
C SER A 115 0.51 15.56 -18.18
N VAL A 116 1.78 15.15 -18.33
CA VAL A 116 2.16 13.73 -18.44
C VAL A 116 1.66 12.97 -17.20
N SER A 117 0.75 12.02 -17.40
CA SER A 117 0.28 11.11 -16.34
C SER A 117 1.14 9.87 -16.22
N TRP A 118 1.71 9.40 -17.31
CA TRP A 118 2.50 8.17 -17.34
C TRP A 118 3.56 8.24 -18.43
N ALA A 119 4.73 7.66 -18.19
CA ALA A 119 5.74 7.46 -19.23
C ALA A 119 6.54 6.18 -19.00
N ARG A 120 6.94 5.53 -20.09
CA ARG A 120 7.89 4.42 -20.14
C ARG A 120 9.01 4.76 -21.12
N PHE A 121 10.23 4.67 -20.62
CA PHE A 121 11.42 4.99 -21.37
C PHE A 121 12.01 3.73 -22.04
N PRO A 122 12.57 3.84 -23.25
CA PRO A 122 13.29 2.74 -23.90
C PRO A 122 14.64 2.47 -23.23
N GLU A 123 15.24 3.48 -22.60
CA GLU A 123 16.49 3.42 -21.85
C GLU A 123 16.30 4.12 -20.50
N ALA A 124 17.10 3.76 -19.49
CA ALA A 124 16.95 4.32 -18.16
C ALA A 124 17.26 5.83 -18.14
N VAL A 125 16.29 6.62 -17.68
CA VAL A 125 16.40 8.08 -17.56
C VAL A 125 16.63 8.46 -16.11
N LYS A 126 17.48 9.46 -15.89
CA LYS A 126 17.75 9.97 -14.54
C LYS A 126 16.63 10.93 -14.11
N ILE A 127 15.89 10.56 -13.07
CA ILE A 127 14.89 11.42 -12.41
C ILE A 127 15.34 11.63 -10.97
N GLY A 128 15.61 12.88 -10.60
CA GLY A 128 16.27 13.18 -9.33
C GLY A 128 17.64 12.51 -9.24
N ASN A 129 17.82 11.63 -8.25
CA ASN A 129 19.02 10.81 -8.06
C ASN A 129 18.85 9.35 -8.49
N ALA A 130 17.72 8.99 -9.09
CA ALA A 130 17.38 7.62 -9.45
C ALA A 130 17.44 7.39 -10.97
N LEU A 131 17.84 6.19 -11.39
CA LEU A 131 17.68 5.71 -12.77
C LEU A 131 16.34 4.99 -12.89
N VAL A 132 15.47 5.49 -13.75
CA VAL A 132 14.06 5.12 -13.85
C VAL A 132 13.74 4.62 -15.25
N LEU A 133 12.94 3.55 -15.35
CA LEU A 133 12.43 3.00 -16.61
C LEU A 133 11.02 3.45 -16.92
N SER A 134 10.20 3.72 -15.91
CA SER A 134 8.87 4.29 -16.12
C SER A 134 8.40 5.04 -14.88
N PHE A 135 7.46 5.95 -15.06
CA PHE A 135 6.79 6.62 -13.95
C PHE A 135 5.29 6.78 -14.19
N GLU A 136 4.56 6.96 -13.10
CA GLU A 136 3.14 7.30 -13.06
C GLU A 136 2.93 8.48 -12.10
N ARG A 137 2.13 9.45 -12.53
CA ARG A 137 1.66 10.61 -11.78
C ARG A 137 0.14 10.51 -11.68
N PRO A 138 -0.41 9.99 -10.57
CA PRO A 138 -1.85 9.84 -10.41
C PRO A 138 -2.63 11.16 -10.45
N ARG A 139 -1.97 12.28 -10.10
CA ARG A 139 -2.55 13.62 -10.04
C ARG A 139 -1.60 14.66 -10.63
N PRO A 140 -1.41 14.68 -11.97
CA PRO A 140 -0.48 15.60 -12.61
C PRO A 140 -0.90 17.07 -12.47
N ASP A 141 -2.15 17.32 -12.09
CA ASP A 141 -2.73 18.64 -11.78
C ASP A 141 -2.22 19.24 -10.46
N LEU A 142 -1.68 18.43 -9.56
CA LEU A 142 -1.17 18.87 -8.26
C LEU A 142 0.36 18.92 -8.29
N GLN A 143 0.93 20.07 -7.90
CA GLN A 143 2.39 20.23 -7.79
C GLN A 143 3.00 19.24 -6.77
N ASN A 144 2.33 19.04 -5.64
CA ASN A 144 2.75 18.16 -4.56
C ASN A 144 2.27 16.70 -4.75
N SER A 145 2.06 16.29 -6.00
CA SER A 145 1.66 14.92 -6.28
C SER A 145 2.82 13.96 -6.07
N SER A 146 2.52 12.79 -5.48
CA SER A 146 3.48 11.69 -5.39
C SER A 146 3.61 11.02 -6.75
N TRP A 147 4.84 10.97 -7.26
CA TRP A 147 5.24 10.25 -8.47
C TRP A 147 5.63 8.84 -8.07
N LYS A 148 5.02 7.86 -8.72
CA LYS A 148 5.38 6.45 -8.61
C LYS A 148 6.40 6.12 -9.69
N LEU A 149 7.62 5.80 -9.30
CA LEU A 149 8.74 5.53 -10.18
C LEU A 149 9.08 4.04 -10.14
N HIS A 150 9.41 3.47 -11.30
CA HIS A 150 9.98 2.14 -11.43
C HIS A 150 11.45 2.25 -11.80
N LEU A 151 12.30 1.79 -10.90
CA LEU A 151 13.75 1.86 -11.06
C LEU A 151 14.25 0.91 -12.15
N ALA A 152 15.41 1.23 -12.74
CA ALA A 152 16.09 0.33 -13.66
C ALA A 152 16.75 -0.88 -12.96
N GLY A 153 16.98 -0.76 -11.66
CA GLY A 153 17.55 -1.78 -10.79
C GLY A 153 17.69 -1.22 -9.37
N ASP A 154 18.22 -2.03 -8.45
CA ASP A 154 18.43 -1.60 -7.07
C ASP A 154 19.33 -0.36 -7.01
N ALA A 155 18.92 0.62 -6.21
CA ALA A 155 19.60 1.92 -6.14
C ALA A 155 19.71 2.41 -4.69
N THR A 156 20.82 3.08 -4.38
CA THR A 156 21.01 3.72 -3.07
C THR A 156 20.47 5.15 -3.11
N LEU A 157 19.43 5.44 -2.32
CA LEU A 157 18.78 6.75 -2.23
C LEU A 157 18.72 7.21 -0.78
N GLU A 158 19.25 8.40 -0.51
CA GLU A 158 19.37 8.97 0.86
C GLU A 158 19.96 7.97 1.88
N GLY A 159 20.90 7.14 1.42
CA GLY A 159 21.56 6.10 2.21
C GLY A 159 20.82 4.77 2.28
N TRP A 160 19.57 4.66 1.81
CA TRP A 160 18.81 3.40 1.79
C TRP A 160 19.01 2.65 0.48
N GLN A 161 19.22 1.33 0.53
CA GLN A 161 19.21 0.50 -0.66
C GLN A 161 17.77 0.12 -0.99
N CYS A 162 17.20 0.75 -2.02
CA CYS A 162 15.84 0.50 -2.49
C CYS A 162 15.82 -0.66 -3.51
N ASP A 163 14.78 -1.49 -3.46
CA ASP A 163 14.54 -2.61 -4.38
C ASP A 163 14.05 -2.08 -5.73
N GLY A 164 14.74 -2.44 -6.81
CA GLY A 164 14.42 -2.00 -8.16
C GLY A 164 13.11 -2.55 -8.72
N ASN A 165 12.61 -3.66 -8.17
CA ASN A 165 11.36 -4.28 -8.60
C ASN A 165 10.12 -3.68 -7.92
N GLN A 166 10.33 -2.85 -6.91
CA GLN A 166 9.27 -2.21 -6.16
C GLN A 166 9.10 -0.75 -6.58
N VAL A 167 7.93 -0.18 -6.28
CA VAL A 167 7.65 1.23 -6.57
C VAL A 167 8.43 2.12 -5.61
N LEU A 168 9.12 3.10 -6.17
CA LEU A 168 9.71 4.24 -5.47
C LEU A 168 8.74 5.42 -5.55
N GLU A 169 8.46 6.08 -4.44
CA GLU A 169 7.69 7.32 -4.42
C GLU A 169 8.60 8.53 -4.23
N MET A 170 8.44 9.53 -5.10
CA MET A 170 9.09 10.83 -5.00
C MET A 170 8.08 11.95 -5.22
N GLU A 171 8.36 13.13 -4.70
CA GLU A 171 7.54 14.32 -4.92
C GLU A 171 8.38 15.35 -5.65
N GLN A 172 7.79 16.04 -6.62
CA GLN A 172 8.49 17.13 -7.30
C GLN A 172 8.64 18.30 -6.32
N ASP A 173 9.86 18.74 -6.10
CA ASP A 173 10.17 19.86 -5.20
C ASP A 173 11.23 20.75 -5.86
N PRO A 174 10.82 21.92 -6.41
CA PRO A 174 11.74 22.85 -7.05
C PRO A 174 12.82 23.41 -6.12
N MET A 175 12.62 23.33 -4.80
CA MET A 175 13.60 23.80 -3.82
C MET A 175 14.72 22.78 -3.58
N GLU A 176 14.50 21.51 -3.92
CA GLU A 176 15.52 20.46 -3.83
C GLU A 176 16.52 20.56 -4.98
N MET A 177 17.78 20.22 -4.72
CA MET A 177 18.87 20.35 -5.70
C MET A 177 18.61 19.60 -7.01
N ASN A 178 17.94 18.44 -6.93
CA ASN A 178 17.61 17.61 -8.08
C ASN A 178 16.15 17.74 -8.53
N GLY A 179 15.42 18.73 -8.01
CA GLY A 179 14.01 18.98 -8.35
C GLY A 179 13.01 17.95 -7.81
N PHE A 180 13.49 16.97 -7.04
CA PHE A 180 12.68 15.88 -6.49
C PHE A 180 13.11 15.57 -5.06
N ARG A 181 12.10 15.34 -4.21
CA ARG A 181 12.23 14.92 -2.82
C ARG A 181 11.85 13.46 -2.68
N PHE A 182 12.64 12.69 -1.93
CA PHE A 182 12.32 11.30 -1.60
C PHE A 182 11.10 11.22 -0.68
N VAL A 183 10.13 10.35 -1.00
CA VAL A 183 8.93 10.13 -0.19
C VAL A 183 8.96 8.75 0.45
N SER A 184 9.04 7.68 -0.33
CA SER A 184 9.09 6.33 0.22
C SER A 184 9.70 5.32 -0.75
N CYS A 185 10.31 4.24 -0.26
CA CYS A 185 10.72 3.10 -1.08
C CYS A 185 10.66 1.79 -0.28
N PHE A 186 10.53 0.68 -0.99
CA PHE A 186 10.75 -0.64 -0.41
C PHE A 186 12.23 -0.99 -0.44
N LEU A 187 12.72 -1.56 0.65
CA LEU A 187 14.13 -1.87 0.83
C LEU A 187 14.52 -3.16 0.12
N ALA A 188 15.69 -3.15 -0.51
CA ALA A 188 16.41 -4.35 -0.90
C ALA A 188 17.12 -4.99 0.32
N LYS A 189 17.87 -6.06 0.08
CA LYS A 189 18.68 -6.72 1.12
C LYS A 189 19.86 -5.84 1.56
N GLY A 190 20.33 -6.04 2.80
CA GLY A 190 21.55 -5.40 3.32
C GLY A 190 21.34 -4.03 3.97
N ASN A 191 20.09 -3.62 4.18
CA ASN A 191 19.78 -2.42 4.96
C ASN A 191 19.83 -2.71 6.46
N GLN A 192 20.37 -1.77 7.21
CA GLN A 192 20.53 -1.88 8.65
C GLN A 192 20.17 -0.55 9.32
N ILE A 193 19.67 -0.64 10.54
CA ILE A 193 19.56 0.49 11.47
C ILE A 193 20.35 0.18 12.73
N THR A 194 20.88 1.22 13.35
CA THR A 194 21.58 1.16 14.62
C THR A 194 20.60 1.50 15.74
N GLY A 195 20.88 1.06 16.95
CA GLY A 195 20.15 1.49 18.13
C GLY A 195 20.97 1.20 19.38
N TRP A 196 20.59 1.75 20.52
CA TRP A 196 21.36 1.53 21.74
C TRP A 196 21.08 0.16 22.32
N SER A 197 22.14 -0.63 22.51
CA SER A 197 21.99 -1.94 23.14
C SER A 197 21.48 -1.77 24.57
N PRO A 198 20.69 -2.73 25.09
CA PRO A 198 20.24 -2.69 26.46
C PRO A 198 21.36 -2.57 27.50
N TYR A 199 22.53 -3.10 27.15
CA TYR A 199 23.75 -3.01 27.94
C TYR A 199 24.35 -1.59 27.92
N ALA A 200 24.32 -0.90 26.78
CA ALA A 200 24.85 0.47 26.63
C ALA A 200 24.09 1.48 27.51
N ALA A 201 22.76 1.41 27.53
CA ALA A 201 21.97 2.31 28.36
C ALA A 201 22.05 1.95 29.86
N ALA A 202 22.25 0.66 30.21
CA ALA A 202 22.45 0.24 31.61
C ALA A 202 23.75 0.74 32.22
N ALA A 203 24.84 0.69 31.45
CA ALA A 203 26.18 0.89 31.97
C ALA A 203 26.59 2.37 32.07
N ASN A 204 25.76 3.31 31.61
CA ASN A 204 26.15 4.72 31.41
C ASN A 204 27.50 4.84 30.66
N MET A 205 27.80 3.82 29.84
CA MET A 205 29.04 3.69 29.10
C MET A 205 28.74 4.08 27.66
N SER A 206 29.28 5.22 27.26
CA SER A 206 29.31 5.72 25.87
C SER A 206 30.09 4.84 24.89
N THR A 207 30.36 3.58 25.23
CA THR A 207 31.31 2.69 24.54
C THR A 207 30.81 1.27 24.29
N ALA A 208 29.61 0.89 24.77
CA ALA A 208 29.03 -0.39 24.38
C ALA A 208 28.51 -0.29 22.93
N PRO A 209 28.70 -1.34 22.10
CA PRO A 209 28.33 -1.28 20.70
C PRO A 209 26.83 -1.02 20.54
N ASP A 210 26.50 -0.16 19.59
CA ASP A 210 25.15 -0.02 19.07
C ASP A 210 24.67 -1.41 18.61
N PHE A 211 23.45 -1.80 19.00
CA PHE A 211 22.85 -2.99 18.38
C PHE A 211 22.51 -2.64 16.93
N VAL A 212 22.86 -3.56 16.04
CA VAL A 212 22.56 -3.43 14.62
C VAL A 212 21.36 -4.30 14.33
N LEU A 213 20.29 -3.69 13.82
CA LEU A 213 19.10 -4.38 13.37
C LEU A 213 19.13 -4.49 11.85
N GLU A 214 19.23 -5.71 11.35
CA GLU A 214 19.06 -5.98 9.93
C GLU A 214 17.58 -5.89 9.54
N LEU A 215 17.31 -5.08 8.51
CA LEU A 215 15.97 -4.94 7.97
C LEU A 215 15.77 -5.96 6.85
N PRO A 216 14.66 -6.73 6.86
CA PRO A 216 14.38 -7.65 5.79
C PRO A 216 14.02 -6.89 4.50
N ALA A 217 14.34 -7.47 3.34
CA ALA A 217 13.92 -6.93 2.05
C ALA A 217 12.38 -6.90 1.95
N GLY A 218 11.85 -5.86 1.31
CA GLY A 218 10.41 -5.58 1.30
C GLY A 218 9.92 -4.75 2.48
N THR A 219 10.81 -4.31 3.38
CA THR A 219 10.48 -3.30 4.40
C THR A 219 10.25 -1.95 3.72
N LEU A 220 9.17 -1.24 4.07
CA LEU A 220 8.88 0.09 3.55
C LEU A 220 9.57 1.16 4.38
N VAL A 221 10.33 2.05 3.76
CA VAL A 221 10.87 3.27 4.39
C VAL A 221 10.15 4.48 3.85
N GLN A 222 9.70 5.33 4.76
CA GLN A 222 9.02 6.59 4.44
C GLN A 222 9.78 7.76 5.06
N SER A 223 10.03 8.79 4.26
CA SER A 223 10.67 10.04 4.68
C SER A 223 9.71 10.94 5.43
N ARG A 224 10.23 11.56 6.49
CA ARG A 224 9.57 12.57 7.33
C ARG A 224 10.50 13.77 7.46
N PRO A 225 10.60 14.62 6.43
CA PRO A 225 11.68 15.61 6.37
C PRO A 225 11.66 16.63 7.50
N ALA A 226 10.47 16.98 7.98
CA ALA A 226 10.25 17.90 9.10
C ALA A 226 9.82 17.20 10.40
N GLY A 227 10.03 15.88 10.49
CA GLY A 227 9.59 15.06 11.61
C GLY A 227 8.07 14.96 11.77
N THR A 228 7.65 14.11 12.70
CA THR A 228 6.25 13.98 13.12
C THR A 228 5.79 15.26 13.81
N LEU A 229 4.76 15.91 13.25
CA LEU A 229 4.11 17.07 13.87
C LEU A 229 3.04 16.61 14.84
N TYR A 230 3.17 17.00 16.10
CA TYR A 230 2.18 16.74 17.13
C TYR A 230 1.14 17.85 17.24
N THR A 231 0.02 17.56 17.90
CA THR A 231 -1.09 18.50 18.11
C THR A 231 -0.71 19.73 18.93
N ASN A 232 0.35 19.64 19.74
CA ASN A 232 0.92 20.75 20.49
C ASN A 232 1.85 21.65 19.64
N GLY A 233 2.01 21.39 18.35
CA GLY A 233 2.86 22.14 17.43
C GLY A 233 4.33 21.75 17.45
N GLU A 234 4.73 20.83 18.33
CA GLU A 234 6.11 20.33 18.39
C GLU A 234 6.39 19.31 17.29
N ARG A 235 7.65 19.27 16.85
CA ARG A 235 8.15 18.32 15.87
C ARG A 235 9.09 17.31 16.51
N ASP A 236 8.95 16.06 16.11
CA ASP A 236 9.83 14.98 16.52
C ASP A 236 11.12 14.95 15.67
N GLN A 237 12.16 14.25 16.13
CA GLN A 237 13.46 14.12 15.46
C GLN A 237 13.50 12.98 14.43
N ASP A 238 12.38 12.27 14.25
CA ASP A 238 12.27 11.17 13.32
C ASP A 238 12.42 11.67 11.87
N ARG A 239 13.47 11.20 11.20
CA ARG A 239 13.63 11.44 9.76
C ARG A 239 12.97 10.35 8.95
N TRP A 240 12.93 9.13 9.47
CA TRP A 240 12.46 7.94 8.76
C TRP A 240 11.43 7.18 9.59
N MET A 241 10.39 6.71 8.91
CA MET A 241 9.48 5.70 9.41
C MET A 241 9.73 4.40 8.63
N VAL A 242 10.16 3.36 9.34
CA VAL A 242 10.50 2.05 8.78
C VAL A 242 9.39 1.06 9.17
N ARG A 243 8.74 0.45 8.17
CA ARG A 243 7.53 -0.37 8.33
C ARG A 243 7.76 -1.76 7.76
N VAL A 244 7.77 -2.75 8.63
CA VAL A 244 7.81 -4.17 8.29
C VAL A 244 6.37 -4.68 8.30
N GLU A 245 5.64 -4.49 7.19
CA GLU A 245 4.18 -4.67 7.16
C GLU A 245 3.65 -5.75 6.22
N ALA A 246 4.46 -6.19 5.26
CA ALA A 246 4.07 -7.25 4.33
C ALA A 246 3.76 -8.55 5.09
N GLU A 247 2.77 -9.30 4.60
CA GLU A 247 2.38 -10.57 5.24
C GLU A 247 3.54 -11.57 5.20
N GLY A 248 3.80 -12.22 6.34
CA GLY A 248 4.93 -13.14 6.52
C GLY A 248 6.31 -12.47 6.62
N LEU A 249 6.38 -11.13 6.54
CA LEU A 249 7.63 -10.39 6.72
C LEU A 249 7.91 -10.17 8.20
N GLN A 250 9.06 -10.69 8.66
CA GLN A 250 9.46 -10.66 10.06
C GLN A 250 10.82 -9.97 10.22
N VAL A 251 10.95 -9.25 11.33
CA VAL A 251 12.20 -8.62 11.76
C VAL A 251 12.54 -9.09 13.17
N ARG A 252 13.82 -9.35 13.45
CA ARG A 252 14.27 -9.81 14.76
C ARG A 252 14.90 -8.66 15.53
N ALA A 253 14.16 -8.05 16.45
CA ALA A 253 14.67 -6.97 17.31
C ALA A 253 14.70 -7.43 18.77
N TRP A 254 15.83 -7.22 19.47
CA TRP A 254 16.03 -7.69 20.86
C TRP A 254 15.74 -9.19 21.05
N ASN A 255 16.10 -10.02 20.07
CA ASN A 255 15.76 -11.45 19.99
C ASN A 255 14.26 -11.77 19.93
N LEU A 256 13.40 -10.77 19.73
CA LEU A 256 11.98 -10.95 19.54
C LEU A 256 11.67 -11.05 18.04
N PRO A 257 10.96 -12.10 17.59
CA PRO A 257 10.46 -12.18 16.23
C PRO A 257 9.22 -11.28 16.10
N LEU A 258 9.34 -10.19 15.36
CA LEU A 258 8.33 -9.15 15.23
C LEU A 258 7.76 -9.09 13.80
N GLU A 259 6.43 -8.95 13.72
CA GLU A 259 5.67 -8.65 12.51
C GLU A 259 4.95 -7.32 12.66
N ARG A 260 4.59 -6.69 11.53
CA ARG A 260 3.88 -5.39 11.52
C ARG A 260 4.61 -4.38 12.42
N ALA A 261 5.94 -4.34 12.32
CA ALA A 261 6.83 -3.56 13.17
C ALA A 261 7.11 -2.17 12.56
N TYR A 262 6.93 -1.12 13.35
CA TYR A 262 6.97 0.28 12.91
C TYR A 262 8.02 1.01 13.74
N PHE A 263 9.22 1.13 13.17
CA PHE A 263 10.34 1.82 13.80
C PHE A 263 10.40 3.28 13.35
N LEU A 264 10.66 4.16 14.31
CA LEU A 264 10.96 5.56 14.05
C LEU A 264 12.45 5.74 14.23
N VAL A 265 13.07 6.36 13.23
CA VAL A 265 14.52 6.38 13.09
C VAL A 265 14.95 7.81 12.75
N ASP A 266 16.07 8.23 13.31
CA ASP A 266 16.64 9.56 13.09
C ASP A 266 17.35 9.66 11.73
N LYS A 267 17.97 10.80 11.45
CA LYS A 267 18.70 11.04 10.19
C LYS A 267 19.93 10.12 9.98
N ASN A 268 20.55 9.64 11.06
CA ASN A 268 21.74 8.81 11.04
C ASN A 268 21.41 7.31 10.95
N LYS A 269 20.11 6.98 10.90
CA LYS A 269 19.57 5.62 10.99
C LYS A 269 19.64 5.01 12.39
N ASP A 270 19.69 5.86 13.42
CA ASP A 270 19.59 5.44 14.80
C ASP A 270 18.12 5.30 15.23
N LEU A 271 17.79 4.16 15.84
CA LEU A 271 16.46 3.86 16.33
C LEU A 271 16.09 4.81 17.47
N LEU A 272 15.00 5.55 17.28
CA LEU A 272 14.42 6.39 18.32
C LEU A 272 13.46 5.59 19.19
N TYR A 273 12.51 4.86 18.58
CA TYR A 273 11.56 3.99 19.27
C TYR A 273 10.83 3.05 18.32
N LEU A 274 10.32 1.93 18.87
CA LEU A 274 9.36 1.04 18.23
C LEU A 274 7.94 1.49 18.61
N SER A 275 7.19 2.07 17.66
CA SER A 275 5.84 2.56 17.94
C SER A 275 4.84 1.41 18.15
N GLN A 276 4.96 0.36 17.35
CA GLN A 276 4.14 -0.85 17.43
C GLN A 276 4.80 -2.02 16.69
N ALA A 277 4.56 -3.22 17.18
CA ALA A 277 4.81 -4.50 16.53
C ALA A 277 3.88 -5.58 17.10
N ARG A 278 3.90 -6.75 16.50
CA ARG A 278 3.27 -7.97 17.02
C ARG A 278 4.28 -9.09 17.09
N LEU A 279 4.23 -9.91 18.13
CA LEU A 279 5.01 -11.14 18.18
C LEU A 279 4.54 -12.11 17.10
N ALA A 280 5.47 -12.61 16.29
CA ALA A 280 5.18 -13.55 15.21
C ALA A 280 4.80 -14.94 15.73
N GLN A 281 5.40 -15.33 16.85
CA GLN A 281 5.24 -16.64 17.47
C GLN A 281 5.17 -16.51 18.99
N GLU A 282 4.76 -17.60 19.64
CA GLU A 282 4.81 -17.69 21.10
C GLU A 282 6.27 -17.70 21.57
N ILE A 283 6.55 -16.91 22.62
CA ILE A 283 7.87 -16.82 23.24
C ILE A 283 7.75 -16.77 24.75
N GLN A 284 8.82 -17.15 25.45
CA GLN A 284 8.99 -16.84 26.87
C GLN A 284 9.93 -15.66 27.02
N PHE A 285 9.49 -14.63 27.74
CA PHE A 285 10.26 -13.42 27.95
C PHE A 285 10.01 -12.88 29.37
N GLY A 286 11.07 -12.58 30.12
CA GLY A 286 10.94 -12.13 31.51
C GLY A 286 10.25 -13.12 32.45
N GLY A 287 10.30 -14.43 32.14
CA GLY A 287 9.57 -15.47 32.89
C GLY A 287 8.05 -15.53 32.63
N PHE A 288 7.55 -14.81 31.62
CA PHE A 288 6.16 -14.84 31.20
C PHE A 288 6.02 -15.43 29.79
N PRO A 289 5.01 -16.30 29.54
CA PRO A 289 4.67 -16.72 28.19
C PRO A 289 3.86 -15.64 27.47
N TYR A 290 4.29 -15.27 26.27
CA TYR A 290 3.59 -14.37 25.37
C TYR A 290 3.16 -15.10 24.12
N LEU A 291 1.87 -15.09 23.84
CA LEU A 291 1.30 -15.70 22.64
C LEU A 291 1.66 -14.89 21.39
N ALA A 292 1.63 -15.56 20.24
CA ALA A 292 1.66 -14.90 18.94
C ALA A 292 0.56 -13.83 18.86
N GLY A 293 0.85 -12.70 18.22
CA GLY A 293 -0.05 -11.56 18.11
C GLY A 293 -0.04 -10.58 19.29
N THR A 294 0.68 -10.90 20.38
CA THR A 294 0.94 -9.96 21.49
C THR A 294 1.55 -8.67 20.94
N ARG A 295 1.00 -7.51 21.32
CA ARG A 295 1.50 -6.22 20.84
C ARG A 295 2.74 -5.82 21.62
N VAL A 296 3.75 -5.35 20.91
CA VAL A 296 5.03 -4.90 21.46
C VAL A 296 5.23 -3.44 21.07
N SER A 297 5.65 -2.60 22.01
CA SER A 297 6.09 -1.24 21.73
C SER A 297 7.14 -0.80 22.74
N THR A 298 7.90 0.25 22.40
CA THR A 298 8.75 0.95 23.36
C THR A 298 8.17 2.33 23.66
N PRO A 299 8.44 2.91 24.84
CA PRO A 299 8.09 4.30 25.10
C PRO A 299 8.73 5.23 24.08
N ASN A 300 8.07 6.37 23.86
CA ASN A 300 8.66 7.43 23.07
C ASN A 300 9.82 8.05 23.85
N TYR A 301 11.00 8.10 23.22
CA TYR A 301 12.25 8.63 23.79
C TYR A 301 12.12 10.05 24.36
N ARG A 302 11.15 10.86 23.90
CA ARG A 302 10.93 12.22 24.43
C ARG A 302 10.42 12.24 25.86
N PHE A 303 9.59 11.26 26.25
CA PHE A 303 9.10 11.13 27.62
C PHE A 303 10.08 10.33 28.50
N TYR A 304 10.94 9.55 27.85
CA TYR A 304 11.81 8.56 28.49
C TYR A 304 13.23 8.60 27.89
N PRO A 305 13.93 9.76 27.89
CA PRO A 305 15.22 9.92 27.21
C PRO A 305 16.33 9.07 27.84
N GLN A 306 16.14 8.66 29.10
CA GLN A 306 17.06 7.79 29.85
C GLN A 306 16.62 6.32 29.84
N TRP A 307 15.45 6.00 29.25
CA TRP A 307 14.81 4.67 29.33
C TRP A 307 14.48 4.08 27.95
N PRO A 308 15.42 4.03 26.99
CA PRO A 308 15.18 3.46 25.65
C PRO A 308 14.93 1.94 25.66
N LEU A 309 14.81 1.32 26.83
CA LEU A 309 14.91 -0.11 27.07
C LEU A 309 13.68 -0.73 27.73
N LEU A 310 12.59 0.01 27.82
CA LEU A 310 11.34 -0.52 28.32
C LEU A 310 10.55 -1.12 27.15
N LEU A 311 10.25 -2.42 27.20
CA LEU A 311 9.31 -3.05 26.30
C LEU A 311 7.95 -3.13 26.96
N LYS A 312 6.96 -2.50 26.34
CA LYS A 312 5.55 -2.68 26.68
C LYS A 312 4.99 -3.86 25.87
N MET A 313 4.59 -4.90 26.58
CA MET A 313 3.90 -6.07 26.03
C MET A 313 2.42 -5.99 26.41
N VAL A 314 1.54 -5.99 25.41
CA VAL A 314 0.08 -5.99 25.63
C VAL A 314 -0.49 -7.27 25.05
N LEU A 315 -0.94 -8.15 25.95
CA LEU A 315 -1.57 -9.41 25.59
C LEU A 315 -2.88 -9.14 24.84
N PRO A 316 -3.23 -9.96 23.84
CA PRO A 316 -4.55 -9.88 23.21
C PRO A 316 -5.63 -10.13 24.27
N ALA A 317 -6.72 -9.37 24.21
CA ALA A 317 -7.87 -9.59 25.06
C ALA A 317 -8.40 -11.01 24.83
N GLY A 318 -8.46 -11.82 25.88
CA GLY A 318 -9.04 -13.17 25.79
C GLY A 318 -10.54 -13.11 25.51
N GLU A 319 -11.10 -14.15 24.89
CA GLU A 319 -12.55 -14.29 24.75
C GLU A 319 -13.21 -14.17 26.14
N GLY A 320 -13.94 -13.07 26.38
CA GLY A 320 -14.66 -12.83 27.63
C GLY A 320 -14.00 -11.85 28.61
N SER A 321 -12.87 -11.22 28.30
CA SER A 321 -12.32 -10.14 29.13
C SER A 321 -12.02 -8.87 28.32
N ASP A 322 -12.66 -7.75 28.66
CA ASP A 322 -12.39 -6.43 28.04
C ASP A 322 -11.05 -5.81 28.49
N HIS A 323 -10.36 -6.43 29.46
CA HIS A 323 -9.12 -5.91 30.00
C HIS A 323 -7.90 -6.54 29.31
N SER A 324 -7.24 -5.77 28.46
CA SER A 324 -5.90 -6.11 27.96
C SER A 324 -4.90 -6.04 29.12
N LYS A 325 -4.19 -7.14 29.37
CA LYS A 325 -3.12 -7.17 30.39
C LYS A 325 -1.86 -6.56 29.81
N GLU A 326 -1.40 -5.46 30.40
CA GLU A 326 -0.16 -4.79 30.04
C GLU A 326 0.96 -5.22 30.97
N GLN A 327 2.14 -5.50 30.41
CA GLN A 327 3.36 -5.78 31.16
C GLN A 327 4.51 -4.96 30.59
N PHE A 328 5.35 -4.46 31.48
CA PHE A 328 6.55 -3.71 31.12
C PHE A 328 7.77 -4.53 31.49
N HIS A 329 8.72 -4.61 30.57
CA HIS A 329 10.00 -5.28 30.78
C HIS A 329 11.13 -4.30 30.58
N GLU A 330 12.06 -4.27 31.51
CA GLU A 330 13.34 -3.59 31.33
C GLU A 330 14.30 -4.54 30.63
N LEU A 331 14.87 -4.10 29.51
CA LEU A 331 15.88 -4.87 28.78
C LEU A 331 17.27 -4.86 29.48
N LEU A 332 17.42 -4.13 30.59
CA LEU A 332 18.67 -3.80 31.30
C LEU A 332 19.42 -4.99 31.93
N SER A 333 18.82 -6.18 32.00
CA SER A 333 19.30 -7.25 32.89
C SER A 333 19.57 -8.57 32.18
N GLY A 334 20.59 -8.63 31.32
CA GLY A 334 21.25 -9.91 30.97
C GLY A 334 20.35 -11.05 30.46
N GLN A 335 19.12 -10.73 30.02
CA GLN A 335 18.18 -11.66 29.39
C GLN A 335 18.21 -11.46 27.87
N ILE A 336 19.39 -11.22 27.32
CA ILE A 336 19.67 -11.67 25.97
C ILE A 336 19.51 -13.18 26.08
N LEU A 337 18.52 -13.75 25.40
CA LEU A 337 18.41 -15.20 25.23
C LEU A 337 19.76 -15.70 24.73
N ASP A 338 20.59 -16.20 25.65
CA ASP A 338 21.71 -17.07 25.33
C ASP A 338 21.07 -18.28 24.64
N ASP A 339 21.47 -18.45 23.38
CA ASP A 339 21.34 -19.62 22.52
C ASP A 339 20.44 -20.76 23.04
N PHE A 340 19.27 -20.91 22.42
CA PHE A 340 18.66 -22.23 22.30
C PHE A 340 19.15 -22.89 21.00
N HIS A 341 20.02 -23.87 21.19
CA HIS A 341 20.47 -24.89 20.23
C HIS A 341 19.32 -25.62 19.54
#